data_AF-A0A2G6HGI6-F1
#
_entry.id   AF-A0A2G6HGI6-F1
#
_cell.length_a   1.000
_cell.length_b   1.000
_cell.length_c   1.000
_cell.angle_alpha   90.00
_cell.angle_beta   90.00
_cell.angle_gamma   90.00
#
_symmetry.space_group_name_H-M   'P 1'
#
loop_
_entity.id
_entity.type
_entity.pdbx_description
1 polymer ?
#
loop_
_entity_poly.entity_id
_entity_poly.type
_entity_poly.pdbx_seq_one_letter_code
_entity_poly.pdbx_strand_id
1 'polypeptide(L)'
;EYVVVDERCVVSPSGEEFLIHVSEGPSAAAVGLIEPWATVEGSYSWAERNHIAEGGRLLVVGEGNIDGLLRDHTPGETVRISEDAVAEQSDEDFDDIVYFGSNADTIEALGGLLGTRAVLCIVLGGGEIDRQVSVDIGRIHYDFIRYCGTTGNDPAEGYSWIPSTGDLREGDKVAIIGAAGPMGQMHTMRAITSGVPGISVAGTDLSDERLAGLRSVVGPVAEERGVPLEIINTGDTPLQSGYTHLSCMVPVPALVAQAVDLAADGAILNAFAGIPAGTFGDFDMQGIIERRIFILGTSGSDVSDMRTVLRKIEEGVIDTTISLYAVTGMAGFADAINAVMERTSGGKIMVFPMLHDLGLTPLADMPEVLPEVAAKLANGLWTKEAEEALLATAKKA
;
A
#
# COMPACT_ATOMS: atom_id res chain seq x y z
N GLU A 1 -6.72 -33.09 -10.72
CA GLU A 1 -7.06 -32.52 -12.04
C GLU A 1 -5.84 -31.79 -12.58
N TYR A 2 -5.66 -31.65 -13.89
CA TYR A 2 -4.53 -30.93 -14.48
C TYR A 2 -5.06 -29.80 -15.35
N VAL A 3 -4.44 -28.62 -15.26
CA VAL A 3 -4.66 -27.52 -16.19
C VAL A 3 -3.49 -27.52 -17.17
N VAL A 4 -3.80 -27.63 -18.46
CA VAL A 4 -2.80 -27.45 -19.53
C VAL A 4 -2.74 -25.97 -19.85
N VAL A 5 -1.61 -25.33 -19.57
CA VAL A 5 -1.35 -23.93 -19.91
C VAL A 5 -0.33 -23.90 -21.05
N ASP A 6 -0.67 -23.24 -22.14
CA ASP A 6 0.19 -23.08 -23.30
C ASP A 6 1.28 -22.04 -23.01
N GLU A 7 2.52 -22.27 -23.44
CA GLU A 7 3.65 -21.34 -23.25
C GLU A 7 3.33 -19.94 -23.81
N ARG A 8 2.52 -19.86 -24.87
CA ARG A 8 2.10 -18.59 -25.48
C ARG A 8 1.18 -17.76 -24.57
N CYS A 9 0.60 -18.38 -23.54
CA CYS A 9 -0.22 -17.69 -22.53
C CYS A 9 0.62 -17.18 -21.36
N VAL A 10 1.85 -17.67 -21.19
CA VAL A 10 2.66 -17.42 -19.99
C VAL A 10 4.04 -16.85 -20.29
N VAL A 11 4.45 -16.77 -21.56
CA VAL A 11 5.69 -16.11 -21.97
C VAL A 11 5.36 -14.89 -22.82
N SER A 12 5.84 -13.73 -22.39
CA SER A 12 5.66 -12.47 -23.12
C SER A 12 6.41 -12.49 -24.47
N PRO A 13 6.08 -11.60 -25.42
CA PRO A 13 6.88 -11.43 -26.64
C PRO A 13 8.36 -11.05 -26.37
N SER A 14 8.67 -10.47 -25.21
CA SER A 14 10.05 -10.19 -24.77
C SER A 14 10.75 -11.38 -24.11
N GLY A 15 10.06 -12.52 -23.96
CA GLY A 15 10.60 -13.75 -23.36
C GLY A 15 10.44 -13.82 -21.84
N GLU A 16 9.69 -12.90 -21.23
CA GLU A 16 9.43 -12.94 -19.79
C GLU A 16 8.37 -13.99 -19.46
N GLU A 17 8.71 -14.92 -18.56
CA GLU A 17 7.80 -15.94 -18.06
C GLU A 17 6.99 -15.42 -16.86
N PHE A 18 5.66 -15.55 -16.94
CA PHE A 18 4.68 -15.19 -15.92
C PHE A 18 4.30 -16.36 -14.99
N LEU A 19 4.79 -17.57 -15.26
CA LEU A 19 4.78 -18.66 -14.28
C LEU A 19 6.04 -18.57 -13.42
N ILE A 20 5.83 -18.62 -12.11
CA ILE A 20 6.92 -18.59 -11.13
C ILE A 20 7.16 -20.03 -10.69
N HIS A 21 8.38 -20.53 -10.90
CA HIS A 21 8.79 -21.83 -10.38
C HIS A 21 8.92 -21.76 -8.85
N VAL A 22 8.30 -22.71 -8.17
CA VAL A 22 8.31 -22.82 -6.70
C VAL A 22 8.98 -24.13 -6.32
N SER A 23 9.84 -24.11 -5.30
CA SER A 23 10.36 -25.33 -4.69
C SER A 23 9.25 -26.12 -3.96
N GLU A 24 9.53 -27.38 -3.61
CA GLU A 24 8.62 -28.21 -2.80
C GLU A 24 8.60 -27.79 -1.31
N GLY A 25 9.37 -26.77 -0.92
CA GLY A 25 9.52 -26.31 0.46
C GLY A 25 8.24 -25.69 1.03
N PRO A 26 7.74 -24.58 0.45
CA PRO A 26 6.53 -23.90 0.91
C PRO A 26 5.25 -24.74 0.79
N SER A 27 4.23 -24.42 1.58
CA SER A 27 2.86 -24.95 1.40
C SER A 27 2.18 -24.28 0.21
N ALA A 28 1.21 -24.95 -0.40
CA ALA A 28 0.40 -24.40 -1.48
C ALA A 28 -0.35 -23.13 -1.04
N ALA A 29 -0.82 -23.08 0.22
CA ALA A 29 -1.44 -21.90 0.79
C ALA A 29 -0.44 -20.73 0.90
N ALA A 30 0.80 -20.99 1.31
CA ALA A 30 1.83 -19.95 1.38
C ALA A 30 2.12 -19.37 -0.01
N VAL A 31 2.21 -20.25 -1.01
CA VAL A 31 2.39 -19.85 -2.42
C VAL A 31 1.17 -19.08 -2.95
N GLY A 32 -0.04 -19.57 -2.70
CA GLY A 32 -1.29 -18.94 -3.13
C GLY A 32 -1.52 -17.56 -2.51
N LEU A 33 -0.87 -17.26 -1.38
CA LEU A 33 -0.89 -15.96 -0.73
C LEU A 33 0.28 -15.04 -1.12
N ILE A 34 1.10 -15.40 -2.12
CA ILE A 34 2.19 -14.54 -2.60
C ILE A 34 1.67 -13.20 -3.14
N GLU A 35 0.62 -13.19 -3.96
CA GLU A 35 0.15 -11.97 -4.64
C GLU A 35 -0.29 -10.86 -3.67
N PRO A 36 -1.07 -11.13 -2.62
CA PRO A 36 -1.40 -10.10 -1.63
C PRO A 36 -0.15 -9.48 -0.97
N TRP A 37 0.84 -10.31 -0.66
CA TRP A 37 2.11 -9.85 -0.10
C TRP A 37 2.99 -9.13 -1.11
N ALA A 38 2.93 -9.52 -2.38
CA ALA A 38 3.62 -8.84 -3.46
C ALA A 38 3.07 -7.42 -3.63
N THR A 39 1.76 -7.23 -3.49
CA THR A 39 1.14 -5.89 -3.48
C THR A 39 1.62 -5.08 -2.28
N VAL A 40 1.79 -5.70 -1.11
CA VAL A 40 2.41 -5.04 0.05
C VAL A 40 3.83 -4.61 -0.29
N GLU A 41 4.70 -5.51 -0.78
CA GLU A 41 6.08 -5.18 -1.17
C GLU A 41 6.18 -4.11 -2.27
N GLY A 42 5.33 -4.20 -3.29
CA GLY A 42 5.22 -3.25 -4.38
C GLY A 42 4.94 -1.84 -3.88
N SER A 43 4.11 -1.71 -2.83
CA SER A 43 3.77 -0.41 -2.24
C SER A 43 4.92 0.35 -1.58
N TYR A 44 6.01 -0.34 -1.27
CA TYR A 44 7.22 0.28 -0.71
C TYR A 44 8.34 0.41 -1.74
N SER A 45 8.36 -0.47 -2.75
CA SER A 45 9.44 -0.52 -3.75
C SER A 45 9.17 0.30 -5.01
N TRP A 46 7.95 0.85 -5.15
CA TRP A 46 7.59 1.70 -6.28
C TRP A 46 8.59 2.84 -6.48
N ALA A 47 9.12 2.95 -7.70
CA ALA A 47 10.05 4.00 -8.06
C ALA A 47 9.30 5.32 -8.31
N GLU A 48 9.66 6.34 -7.54
CA GLU A 48 9.04 7.66 -7.62
C GLU A 48 9.85 8.62 -8.50
N ARG A 49 9.14 9.50 -9.19
CA ARG A 49 9.72 10.47 -10.13
C ARG A 49 9.90 11.82 -9.43
N ASN A 50 11.15 12.23 -9.24
CA ASN A 50 11.53 13.49 -8.58
C ASN A 50 12.01 14.58 -9.56
N HIS A 51 11.57 14.51 -10.81
CA HIS A 51 11.87 15.48 -11.87
C HIS A 51 10.70 15.55 -12.84
N ILE A 52 10.63 16.55 -13.71
CA ILE A 52 9.59 16.62 -14.75
C ILE A 52 9.70 15.46 -15.75
N ALA A 53 8.58 15.06 -16.34
CA ALA A 53 8.49 13.98 -17.31
C ALA A 53 9.21 14.36 -18.61
N GLU A 54 10.25 13.60 -18.96
CA GLU A 54 10.97 13.79 -20.22
C GLU A 54 10.03 13.58 -21.41
N GLY A 55 9.92 14.60 -22.27
CA GLY A 55 8.98 14.58 -23.39
C GLY A 55 7.50 14.73 -23.02
N GLY A 56 7.17 14.92 -21.73
CA GLY A 56 5.81 15.09 -21.24
C GLY A 56 5.24 16.50 -21.43
N ARG A 57 3.98 16.69 -21.04
CA ARG A 57 3.28 17.99 -21.06
C ARG A 57 3.39 18.66 -19.70
N LEU A 58 3.99 19.85 -19.66
CA LEU A 58 4.14 20.69 -18.47
C LEU A 58 3.16 21.86 -18.53
N LEU A 59 2.29 21.99 -17.51
CA LEU A 59 1.50 23.19 -17.26
C LEU A 59 2.20 24.08 -16.24
N VAL A 60 2.31 25.37 -16.53
CA VAL A 60 2.83 26.38 -15.61
C VAL A 60 1.76 27.43 -15.36
N VAL A 61 1.34 27.55 -14.11
CA VAL A 61 0.33 28.53 -13.69
C VAL A 61 1.02 29.65 -12.90
N GLY A 62 0.96 30.88 -13.42
CA GLY A 62 1.62 32.05 -12.85
C GLY A 62 3.00 32.38 -13.44
N GLU A 63 3.65 33.42 -12.89
CA GLU A 63 4.80 34.12 -13.51
C GLU A 63 6.19 33.72 -12.96
N GLY A 64 6.29 32.63 -12.20
CA GLY A 64 7.57 32.22 -11.57
C GLY A 64 8.60 31.60 -12.52
N ASN A 65 9.87 31.52 -12.10
CA ASN A 65 10.91 30.92 -12.93
C ASN A 65 10.92 29.38 -12.81
N ILE A 66 11.05 28.66 -13.93
CA ILE A 66 11.19 27.20 -14.00
C ILE A 66 12.54 26.74 -14.57
N ASP A 67 13.45 27.63 -14.97
CA ASP A 67 14.73 27.29 -15.62
C ASP A 67 15.57 26.29 -14.81
N GLY A 68 15.50 26.36 -13.48
CA GLY A 68 16.18 25.43 -12.58
C GLY A 68 15.63 24.01 -12.69
N LEU A 69 14.30 23.87 -12.79
CA LEU A 69 13.61 22.60 -12.92
C LEU A 69 13.87 21.92 -14.27
N LEU A 70 14.05 22.71 -15.33
CA LEU A 70 14.26 22.21 -16.71
C LEU A 70 15.72 21.93 -17.06
N ARG A 71 16.66 22.03 -16.11
CA ARG A 71 18.10 21.96 -16.41
C ARG A 71 18.52 20.60 -16.98
N ASP A 72 18.04 19.54 -16.35
CA ASP A 72 18.49 18.16 -16.62
C ASP A 72 17.41 17.31 -17.32
N HIS A 73 16.18 17.82 -17.37
CA HIS A 73 15.02 17.16 -17.97
C HIS A 73 14.22 18.16 -18.79
N THR A 74 13.72 17.75 -19.96
CA THR A 74 13.02 18.65 -20.88
C THR A 74 11.62 18.12 -21.20
N PRO A 75 10.55 18.92 -21.00
CA PRO A 75 9.21 18.53 -21.39
C PRO A 75 9.08 18.62 -22.91
N GLY A 76 8.19 17.82 -23.49
CA GLY A 76 7.87 17.88 -24.92
C GLY A 76 7.03 19.11 -25.27
N GLU A 77 6.19 19.56 -24.32
CA GLU A 77 5.35 20.74 -24.44
C GLU A 77 5.33 21.51 -23.12
N THR A 78 5.32 22.84 -23.18
CA THR A 78 5.11 23.70 -22.02
C THR A 78 3.99 24.68 -22.31
N VAL A 79 2.93 24.61 -21.53
CA VAL A 79 1.79 25.52 -21.58
C VAL A 79 1.88 26.44 -20.37
N ARG A 80 1.79 27.76 -20.60
CA ARG A 80 1.82 28.75 -19.53
C ARG A 80 0.55 29.57 -19.52
N ILE A 81 -0.09 29.65 -18.36
CA ILE A 81 -1.34 30.37 -18.16
C ILE A 81 -1.32 31.21 -16.88
N SER A 82 -2.22 32.20 -16.82
CA SER A 82 -2.55 32.88 -15.56
C SER A 82 -3.50 32.02 -14.73
N GLU A 83 -3.57 32.29 -13.43
CA GLU A 83 -4.49 31.60 -12.51
C GLU A 83 -5.96 31.67 -12.95
N ASP A 84 -6.42 32.83 -13.43
CA ASP A 84 -7.80 33.02 -13.91
C ASP A 84 -8.18 32.14 -15.12
N ALA A 85 -7.19 31.60 -15.83
CA ALA A 85 -7.39 30.76 -17.02
C ALA A 85 -7.40 29.26 -16.71
N VAL A 86 -7.19 28.85 -15.44
CA VAL A 86 -7.20 27.43 -15.04
C VAL A 86 -8.57 26.81 -15.33
N ALA A 87 -9.67 27.53 -15.05
CA ALA A 87 -11.03 27.06 -15.30
C ALA A 87 -11.36 26.88 -16.81
N GLU A 88 -10.55 27.44 -17.71
CA GLU A 88 -10.69 27.27 -19.15
C GLU A 88 -9.95 26.02 -19.68
N GLN A 89 -9.06 25.44 -18.87
CA GLN A 89 -8.43 24.16 -19.16
C GLN A 89 -9.43 23.06 -18.79
N SER A 90 -10.20 22.57 -19.76
CA SER A 90 -11.09 21.42 -19.60
C SER A 90 -10.70 20.32 -20.58
N ASP A 91 -10.79 19.06 -20.16
CA ASP A 91 -10.52 17.86 -20.98
C ASP A 91 -9.05 17.68 -21.42
N GLU A 92 -8.10 18.32 -20.74
CA GLU A 92 -6.65 18.13 -20.95
C GLU A 92 -5.97 17.54 -19.72
N ASP A 93 -5.06 16.58 -19.96
CA ASP A 93 -4.19 16.00 -18.94
C ASP A 93 -2.75 16.50 -19.12
N PHE A 94 -2.08 16.76 -18.00
CA PHE A 94 -0.67 17.14 -17.93
C PHE A 94 0.13 16.12 -17.11
N ASP A 95 1.38 15.87 -17.50
CA ASP A 95 2.32 15.01 -16.78
C ASP A 95 2.97 15.74 -15.59
N ASP A 96 3.05 17.06 -15.68
CA ASP A 96 3.55 17.94 -14.62
C ASP A 96 2.77 19.24 -14.60
N ILE A 97 2.49 19.73 -13.40
CA ILE A 97 1.89 21.03 -13.18
C ILE A 97 2.74 21.78 -12.15
N VAL A 98 3.18 22.98 -12.49
CA VAL A 98 3.86 23.90 -11.56
C VAL A 98 2.95 25.10 -11.32
N TYR A 99 2.50 25.26 -10.08
CA TYR A 99 1.64 26.37 -9.68
C TYR A 99 2.38 27.34 -8.78
N PHE A 100 2.56 28.58 -9.24
CA PHE A 100 3.08 29.68 -8.44
C PHE A 100 1.94 30.44 -7.76
N GLY A 101 1.56 30.00 -6.57
CA GLY A 101 0.47 30.59 -5.79
C GLY A 101 0.07 29.73 -4.60
N SER A 102 -0.94 30.17 -3.87
CA SER A 102 -1.41 29.51 -2.64
C SER A 102 -2.94 29.44 -2.52
N ASN A 103 -3.69 29.69 -3.59
CA ASN A 103 -5.15 29.62 -3.57
C ASN A 103 -5.61 28.15 -3.54
N ALA A 104 -6.41 27.80 -2.54
CA ALA A 104 -6.90 26.43 -2.36
C ALA A 104 -7.84 25.98 -3.50
N ASP A 105 -8.74 26.85 -4.00
CA ASP A 105 -9.65 26.52 -5.10
C ASP A 105 -8.86 26.21 -6.38
N THR A 106 -7.78 26.97 -6.64
CA THR A 106 -6.87 26.74 -7.77
C THR A 106 -6.16 25.39 -7.64
N ILE A 107 -5.66 25.05 -6.45
CA ILE A 107 -5.01 23.75 -6.22
C ILE A 107 -5.97 22.59 -6.49
N GLU A 108 -7.22 22.69 -6.01
CA GLU A 108 -8.27 21.69 -6.25
C GLU A 108 -8.59 21.54 -7.74
N ALA A 109 -8.72 22.66 -8.46
CA ALA A 109 -8.95 22.66 -9.90
C ALA A 109 -7.80 22.00 -10.67
N LEU A 110 -6.54 22.31 -10.31
CA LEU A 110 -5.35 21.73 -10.93
C LEU A 110 -5.23 20.22 -10.68
N GLY A 111 -5.70 19.72 -9.54
CA GLY A 111 -5.79 18.29 -9.28
C GLY A 111 -6.65 17.54 -10.31
N GLY A 112 -7.62 18.21 -10.93
CA GLY A 112 -8.44 17.68 -12.02
C GLY A 112 -7.70 17.54 -13.36
N LEU A 113 -6.60 18.25 -13.55
CA LEU A 113 -5.81 18.28 -14.80
C LEU A 113 -4.59 17.36 -14.78
N LEU A 114 -4.33 16.69 -13.65
CA LEU A 114 -3.26 15.72 -13.53
C LEU A 114 -3.59 14.49 -14.39
N GLY A 115 -2.68 14.07 -15.26
CA GLY A 115 -2.75 12.78 -15.93
C GLY A 115 -2.28 11.62 -15.03
N THR A 116 -2.30 10.40 -15.56
CA THR A 116 -1.72 9.23 -14.89
C THR A 116 -0.21 9.45 -14.67
N ARG A 117 0.28 9.23 -13.44
CA ARG A 117 1.66 9.43 -12.96
C ARG A 117 2.13 10.89 -12.98
N ALA A 118 1.18 11.83 -12.96
CA ALA A 118 1.49 13.23 -12.97
C ALA A 118 1.87 13.79 -11.58
N VAL A 119 2.58 14.91 -11.57
CA VAL A 119 3.01 15.60 -10.35
C VAL A 119 2.49 17.04 -10.36
N LEU A 120 1.82 17.45 -9.28
CA LEU A 120 1.52 18.86 -9.00
C LEU A 120 2.54 19.42 -8.00
N CYS A 121 3.35 20.38 -8.45
CA CYS A 121 4.30 21.12 -7.63
C CYS A 121 3.76 22.52 -7.30
N ILE A 122 3.49 22.78 -6.02
CA ILE A 122 2.97 24.06 -5.51
C ILE A 122 4.14 24.91 -4.99
N VAL A 123 4.32 26.08 -5.58
CA VAL A 123 5.38 27.05 -5.22
C VAL A 123 4.72 28.22 -4.51
N LEU A 124 4.78 28.21 -3.17
CA LEU A 124 4.07 29.18 -2.35
C LEU A 124 4.68 30.59 -2.43
N GLY A 125 5.99 30.72 -2.60
CA GLY A 125 6.67 32.02 -2.64
C GLY A 125 6.48 32.86 -1.37
N GLY A 126 6.29 32.21 -0.22
CA GLY A 126 5.92 32.84 1.05
C GLY A 126 4.42 33.12 1.24
N GLY A 127 3.56 32.72 0.31
CA GLY A 127 2.11 32.69 0.48
C GLY A 127 1.66 31.57 1.42
N GLU A 128 0.42 31.69 1.91
CA GLU A 128 -0.22 30.70 2.77
C GLU A 128 -1.47 30.14 2.08
N ILE A 129 -1.68 28.83 2.19
CA ILE A 129 -2.93 28.17 1.82
C ILE A 129 -3.88 28.32 3.00
N ASP A 130 -5.01 28.99 2.78
CA ASP A 130 -5.90 29.49 3.83
C ASP A 130 -6.86 28.43 4.41
N ARG A 131 -6.95 27.25 3.78
CA ARG A 131 -7.81 26.13 4.19
C ARG A 131 -7.24 24.79 3.76
N GLN A 132 -7.83 23.71 4.27
CA GLN A 132 -7.59 22.37 3.74
C GLN A 132 -8.02 22.27 2.27
N VAL A 133 -7.30 21.44 1.51
CA VAL A 133 -7.49 21.22 0.07
C VAL A 133 -8.11 19.85 -0.15
N SER A 134 -9.21 19.81 -0.90
CA SER A 134 -9.88 18.57 -1.31
C SER A 134 -9.08 17.87 -2.41
N VAL A 135 -8.56 16.67 -2.10
CA VAL A 135 -7.72 15.88 -3.00
C VAL A 135 -8.37 14.53 -3.25
N ASP A 136 -8.37 14.10 -4.52
CA ASP A 136 -8.82 12.75 -4.90
C ASP A 136 -7.78 11.70 -4.46
N ILE A 137 -8.06 11.05 -3.33
CA ILE A 137 -7.20 10.03 -2.75
C ILE A 137 -7.13 8.79 -3.64
N GLY A 138 -8.24 8.47 -4.32
CA GLY A 138 -8.27 7.32 -5.20
C GLY A 138 -7.33 7.49 -6.38
N ARG A 139 -7.17 8.72 -6.90
CA ARG A 139 -6.19 9.01 -7.95
C ARG A 139 -4.76 8.95 -7.46
N ILE A 140 -4.46 9.33 -6.21
CA ILE A 140 -3.13 9.10 -5.61
C ILE A 140 -2.76 7.60 -5.69
N HIS A 141 -3.75 6.73 -5.47
CA HIS A 141 -3.58 5.29 -5.41
C HIS A 141 -3.58 4.58 -6.78
N TYR A 142 -4.52 4.91 -7.66
CA TYR A 142 -4.74 4.22 -8.93
C TYR A 142 -4.12 4.92 -10.14
N ASP A 143 -4.08 6.25 -10.13
CA ASP A 143 -3.45 7.04 -11.19
C ASP A 143 -2.01 7.40 -10.85
N PHE A 144 -1.54 7.09 -9.63
CA PHE A 144 -0.18 7.41 -9.17
C PHE A 144 0.14 8.90 -9.23
N ILE A 145 -0.85 9.78 -9.04
CA ILE A 145 -0.59 11.22 -8.97
C ILE A 145 0.15 11.56 -7.67
N ARG A 146 0.97 12.61 -7.72
CA ARG A 146 1.74 13.09 -6.56
C ARG A 146 1.56 14.60 -6.37
N TYR A 147 1.67 15.02 -5.12
CA TYR A 147 1.68 16.42 -4.73
C TYR A 147 3.03 16.71 -4.06
N CYS A 148 3.67 17.79 -4.47
CA CYS A 148 4.88 18.31 -3.86
C CYS A 148 4.88 19.85 -3.86
N GLY A 149 5.92 20.47 -3.36
CA GLY A 149 5.98 21.93 -3.32
C GLY A 149 7.11 22.51 -2.47
N THR A 150 7.19 23.83 -2.47
CA THR A 150 8.15 24.60 -1.67
C THR A 150 7.48 25.82 -1.07
N THR A 151 7.94 26.23 0.12
CA THR A 151 7.63 27.53 0.70
C THR A 151 8.40 28.67 0.04
N GLY A 152 9.47 28.34 -0.69
CA GLY A 152 10.29 29.26 -1.46
C GLY A 152 9.73 29.58 -2.85
N ASN A 153 10.61 30.00 -3.76
CA ASN A 153 10.26 30.43 -5.12
C ASN A 153 10.77 29.49 -6.22
N ASP A 154 11.51 28.44 -5.86
CA ASP A 154 12.14 27.52 -6.82
C ASP A 154 11.40 26.18 -6.85
N PRO A 155 10.67 25.85 -7.93
CA PRO A 155 9.98 24.56 -8.02
C PRO A 155 10.93 23.36 -7.97
N ALA A 156 12.21 23.50 -8.34
CA ALA A 156 13.17 22.40 -8.22
C ALA A 156 13.33 21.94 -6.76
N GLU A 157 13.18 22.84 -5.78
CA GLU A 157 13.17 22.47 -4.37
C GLU A 157 11.98 21.56 -4.02
N GLY A 158 10.81 21.81 -4.64
CA GLY A 158 9.60 21.02 -4.41
C GLY A 158 9.71 19.59 -4.92
N TYR A 159 10.35 19.40 -6.08
CA TYR A 159 10.65 18.06 -6.58
C TYR A 159 11.77 17.35 -5.80
N SER A 160 12.75 18.10 -5.28
CA SER A 160 13.97 17.53 -4.70
C SER A 160 13.77 16.63 -3.48
N TRP A 161 12.66 16.78 -2.74
CA TRP A 161 12.37 15.99 -1.55
C TRP A 161 11.46 14.80 -1.82
N ILE A 162 10.97 14.61 -3.05
CA ILE A 162 10.30 13.37 -3.46
C ILE A 162 11.31 12.23 -3.26
N PRO A 163 11.01 11.23 -2.42
CA PRO A 163 11.93 10.12 -2.17
C PRO A 163 12.07 9.27 -3.44
N SER A 164 13.12 8.45 -3.54
CA SER A 164 13.25 7.52 -4.69
C SER A 164 12.21 6.40 -4.68
N THR A 165 11.71 6.04 -3.50
CA THR A 165 10.73 4.97 -3.25
C THR A 165 9.91 5.26 -1.98
N GLY A 166 8.81 4.54 -1.77
CA GLY A 166 8.02 4.58 -0.54
C GLY A 166 8.58 3.75 0.64
N ASP A 167 9.79 3.18 0.52
CA ASP A 167 10.34 2.22 1.49
C ASP A 167 10.74 2.83 2.84
N LEU A 168 10.93 1.94 3.82
CA LEU A 168 11.41 2.27 5.15
C LEU A 168 12.87 2.75 5.12
N ARG A 169 13.18 3.71 5.98
CA ARG A 169 14.49 4.33 6.15
C ARG A 169 15.06 4.00 7.53
N GLU A 170 16.39 4.08 7.63
CA GLU A 170 17.08 3.88 8.91
C GLU A 170 16.51 4.84 9.98
N GLY A 171 16.16 4.28 11.14
CA GLY A 171 15.61 5.04 12.26
C GLY A 171 14.13 5.41 12.14
N ASP A 172 13.41 4.91 11.13
CA ASP A 172 12.00 5.28 10.95
C ASP A 172 11.13 4.91 12.17
N LYS A 173 10.28 5.85 12.59
CA LYS A 173 9.18 5.61 13.51
C LYS A 173 7.93 5.33 12.68
N VAL A 174 7.55 4.05 12.62
CA VAL A 174 6.51 3.52 11.74
C VAL A 174 5.16 3.46 12.45
N ALA A 175 4.09 3.98 11.83
CA ALA A 175 2.71 3.75 12.25
C ALA A 175 1.93 2.95 11.18
N ILE A 176 1.31 1.85 11.59
CA ILE A 176 0.45 1.02 10.75
C ILE A 176 -1.01 1.21 11.23
N ILE A 177 -1.78 2.04 10.54
CA ILE A 177 -3.16 2.40 10.90
C ILE A 177 -4.16 1.39 10.32
N GLY A 178 -4.84 0.63 11.19
CA GLY A 178 -5.63 -0.54 10.77
C GLY A 178 -4.79 -1.82 10.68
N ALA A 179 -3.77 -1.92 11.54
CA ALA A 179 -2.81 -3.02 11.59
C ALA A 179 -3.45 -4.39 11.86
N ALA A 180 -4.61 -4.46 12.50
CA ALA A 180 -5.21 -5.74 12.86
C ALA A 180 -6.05 -6.37 11.72
N GLY A 181 -6.15 -5.71 10.56
CA GLY A 181 -6.73 -6.29 9.34
C GLY A 181 -5.74 -7.19 8.61
N PRO A 182 -6.17 -8.01 7.63
CA PRO A 182 -5.26 -8.89 6.89
C PRO A 182 -4.11 -8.12 6.24
N MET A 183 -4.39 -7.01 5.55
CA MET A 183 -3.32 -6.18 4.97
C MET A 183 -2.48 -5.50 6.05
N GLY A 184 -3.11 -4.96 7.10
CA GLY A 184 -2.39 -4.35 8.21
C GLY A 184 -1.40 -5.30 8.90
N GLN A 185 -1.78 -6.57 9.06
CA GLN A 185 -0.92 -7.61 9.62
C GLN A 185 0.29 -7.85 8.71
N MET A 186 0.07 -7.93 7.39
CA MET A 186 1.16 -8.06 6.40
C MET A 186 2.12 -6.86 6.42
N HIS A 187 1.59 -5.63 6.44
CA HIS A 187 2.42 -4.40 6.52
C HIS A 187 3.21 -4.36 7.85
N THR A 188 2.60 -4.74 8.97
CA THR A 188 3.28 -4.80 10.27
C THR A 188 4.41 -5.84 10.25
N MET A 189 4.13 -7.05 9.75
CA MET A 189 5.12 -8.11 9.64
C MET A 189 6.25 -7.74 8.65
N ARG A 190 5.92 -7.12 7.51
CA ARG A 190 6.92 -6.59 6.57
C ARG A 190 7.85 -5.60 7.26
N ALA A 191 7.30 -4.64 8.01
CA ALA A 191 8.12 -3.65 8.70
C ALA A 191 9.09 -4.32 9.68
N ILE A 192 8.59 -5.23 10.53
CA ILE A 192 9.39 -5.98 11.51
C ILE A 192 10.48 -6.82 10.85
N THR A 193 10.20 -7.42 9.69
CA THR A 193 11.12 -8.31 8.96
C THR A 193 11.96 -7.60 7.89
N SER A 194 11.83 -6.28 7.77
CA SER A 194 12.49 -5.48 6.72
C SER A 194 14.02 -5.53 6.79
N GLY A 195 14.59 -5.71 7.99
CA GLY A 195 16.03 -5.61 8.24
C GLY A 195 16.56 -4.17 8.25
N VAL A 196 15.69 -3.16 8.13
CA VAL A 196 16.08 -1.75 8.20
C VAL A 196 16.47 -1.39 9.64
N PRO A 197 17.68 -0.85 9.87
CA PRO A 197 18.19 -0.64 11.21
C PRO A 197 17.45 0.49 11.95
N GLY A 198 17.30 0.32 13.26
CA GLY A 198 16.85 1.39 14.16
C GLY A 198 15.37 1.77 14.08
N ILE A 199 14.56 1.03 13.31
CA ILE A 199 13.12 1.32 13.21
C ILE A 199 12.35 0.98 14.50
N SER A 200 11.19 1.59 14.66
CA SER A 200 10.19 1.20 15.66
C SER A 200 8.81 1.14 15.01
N VAL A 201 7.93 0.24 15.48
CA VAL A 201 6.63 -0.02 14.84
C VAL A 201 5.49 0.14 15.84
N ALA A 202 4.50 0.95 15.49
CA ALA A 202 3.22 1.04 16.18
C ALA A 202 2.10 0.46 15.29
N GLY A 203 1.53 -0.67 15.68
CA GLY A 203 0.36 -1.26 15.03
C GLY A 203 -0.92 -0.82 15.74
N THR A 204 -1.87 -0.23 15.01
CA THR A 204 -3.10 0.32 15.62
C THR A 204 -4.38 -0.21 15.01
N ASP A 205 -5.42 -0.29 15.84
CA ASP A 205 -6.80 -0.62 15.47
C ASP A 205 -7.75 -0.12 16.57
N LEU A 206 -9.05 -0.33 16.43
CA LEU A 206 -10.08 0.04 17.42
C LEU A 206 -10.55 -1.16 18.26
N SER A 207 -10.23 -2.39 17.85
CA SER A 207 -10.70 -3.62 18.47
C SER A 207 -9.60 -4.30 19.28
N ASP A 208 -9.79 -4.41 20.59
CA ASP A 208 -8.87 -5.15 21.48
C ASP A 208 -8.70 -6.61 21.08
N GLU A 209 -9.79 -7.26 20.64
CA GLU A 209 -9.75 -8.64 20.17
C GLU A 209 -8.84 -8.79 18.94
N ARG A 210 -9.01 -7.92 17.94
CA ARG A 210 -8.18 -7.94 16.73
C ARG A 210 -6.73 -7.58 17.05
N LEU A 211 -6.50 -6.64 17.97
CA LEU A 211 -5.17 -6.26 18.44
C LEU A 211 -4.48 -7.39 19.22
N ALA A 212 -5.22 -8.19 19.99
CA ALA A 212 -4.70 -9.38 20.65
C ALA A 212 -4.25 -10.43 19.61
N GLY A 213 -5.03 -10.62 18.54
CA GLY A 213 -4.66 -11.46 17.40
C GLY A 213 -3.42 -10.96 16.67
N LEU A 214 -3.34 -9.66 16.38
CA LEU A 214 -2.14 -9.06 15.80
C LEU A 214 -0.92 -9.30 16.70
N ARG A 215 -1.03 -9.04 18.02
CA ARG A 215 0.05 -9.23 18.98
C ARG A 215 0.55 -10.67 19.04
N SER A 216 -0.34 -11.66 18.99
CA SER A 216 0.07 -13.07 19.04
C SER A 216 0.84 -13.50 17.79
N VAL A 217 0.57 -12.87 16.65
CA VAL A 217 1.23 -13.15 15.37
C VAL A 217 2.56 -12.41 15.24
N VAL A 218 2.57 -11.08 15.41
CA VAL A 218 3.76 -10.26 15.11
C VAL A 218 4.69 -10.07 16.30
N GLY A 219 4.18 -10.21 17.54
CA GLY A 219 4.94 -9.97 18.77
C GLY A 219 6.19 -10.85 18.90
N PRO A 220 6.07 -12.19 18.77
CA PRO A 220 7.24 -13.08 18.86
C PRO A 220 8.32 -12.75 17.82
N VAL A 221 7.93 -12.39 16.60
CA VAL A 221 8.86 -12.02 15.52
C VAL A 221 9.54 -10.69 15.82
N ALA A 222 8.81 -9.69 16.33
CA ALA A 222 9.38 -8.41 16.74
C ALA A 222 10.44 -8.57 17.83
N GLU A 223 10.16 -9.41 18.84
CA GLU A 223 11.10 -9.74 19.91
C GLU A 223 12.35 -10.44 19.38
N GLU A 224 12.20 -11.45 18.51
CA GLU A 224 13.32 -12.16 17.88
C GLU A 224 14.20 -11.22 17.04
N ARG A 225 13.58 -10.30 16.30
CA ARG A 225 14.28 -9.33 15.44
C ARG A 225 14.80 -8.11 16.19
N GLY A 226 14.46 -7.95 17.46
CA GLY A 226 14.83 -6.79 18.27
C GLY A 226 14.19 -5.48 17.80
N VAL A 227 13.02 -5.53 17.16
CA VAL A 227 12.27 -4.36 16.69
C VAL A 227 11.28 -3.93 17.78
N PRO A 228 11.37 -2.70 18.32
CA PRO A 228 10.37 -2.18 19.25
C PRO A 228 8.98 -2.16 18.62
N LEU A 229 8.03 -2.85 19.25
CA LEU A 229 6.65 -2.97 18.79
C LEU A 229 5.66 -2.49 19.86
N GLU A 230 4.85 -1.50 19.50
CA GLU A 230 3.69 -1.06 20.26
C GLU A 230 2.40 -1.47 19.54
N ILE A 231 1.46 -2.06 20.28
CA ILE A 231 0.12 -2.39 19.77
C ILE A 231 -0.87 -1.54 20.54
N ILE A 232 -1.56 -0.63 19.83
CA ILE A 232 -2.30 0.48 20.44
C ILE A 232 -3.76 0.44 19.98
N ASN A 233 -4.68 0.47 20.94
CA ASN A 233 -6.08 0.76 20.68
C ASN A 233 -6.29 2.27 20.60
N THR A 234 -6.57 2.78 19.41
CA THR A 234 -6.73 4.22 19.18
C THR A 234 -8.10 4.77 19.59
N GLY A 235 -9.04 3.91 19.96
CA GLY A 235 -10.28 4.31 20.62
C GLY A 235 -10.04 4.80 22.04
N ASP A 236 -9.03 4.24 22.72
CA ASP A 236 -8.69 4.58 24.11
C ASP A 236 -7.48 5.52 24.21
N THR A 237 -6.47 5.30 23.36
CA THR A 237 -5.20 6.03 23.39
C THR A 237 -4.92 6.67 22.04
N PRO A 238 -5.13 7.99 21.89
CA PRO A 238 -4.83 8.70 20.65
C PRO A 238 -3.34 8.60 20.29
N LEU A 239 -3.07 8.33 19.01
CA LEU A 239 -1.70 8.42 18.49
C LEU A 239 -1.17 9.84 18.64
N GLN A 240 0.10 9.93 19.01
CA GLN A 240 0.82 11.20 19.08
C GLN A 240 1.58 11.44 17.77
N SER A 241 1.76 12.70 17.39
CA SER A 241 2.55 13.03 16.20
C SER A 241 4.03 12.64 16.33
N GLY A 242 4.73 12.64 15.19
CA GLY A 242 6.16 12.36 15.11
C GLY A 242 6.52 11.05 14.41
N TYR A 243 5.59 10.44 13.67
CA TYR A 243 5.89 9.26 12.85
C TYR A 243 6.56 9.70 11.54
N THR A 244 7.66 9.04 11.16
CA THR A 244 8.40 9.34 9.92
C THR A 244 8.00 8.41 8.77
N HIS A 245 7.29 7.31 9.07
CA HIS A 245 6.64 6.47 8.08
C HIS A 245 5.25 6.08 8.59
N LEU A 246 4.23 6.28 7.77
CA LEU A 246 2.86 5.95 8.09
C LEU A 246 2.29 5.11 6.96
N SER A 247 1.55 4.07 7.29
CA SER A 247 0.73 3.33 6.34
C SER A 247 -0.70 3.32 6.86
N CYS A 248 -1.66 3.69 6.01
CA CYS A 248 -3.09 3.71 6.36
C CYS A 248 -3.84 2.68 5.53
N MET A 249 -4.40 1.68 6.22
CA MET A 249 -5.10 0.54 5.63
C MET A 249 -6.62 0.63 5.82
N VAL A 250 -7.09 1.75 6.38
CA VAL A 250 -8.52 1.95 6.66
C VAL A 250 -9.14 2.74 5.50
N PRO A 251 -10.17 2.20 4.80
CA PRO A 251 -10.83 2.83 3.65
C PRO A 251 -11.75 3.99 4.06
N VAL A 252 -11.23 4.93 4.85
CA VAL A 252 -11.94 6.11 5.34
C VAL A 252 -11.11 7.34 4.94
N PRO A 253 -11.57 8.13 3.96
CA PRO A 253 -10.84 9.31 3.46
C PRO A 253 -10.35 10.25 4.54
N ALA A 254 -11.20 10.54 5.53
CA ALA A 254 -10.85 11.40 6.65
C ALA A 254 -9.67 10.86 7.48
N LEU A 255 -9.54 9.54 7.65
CA LEU A 255 -8.41 8.96 8.38
C LEU A 255 -7.10 9.03 7.60
N VAL A 256 -7.16 8.90 6.26
CA VAL A 256 -5.98 9.10 5.41
C VAL A 256 -5.52 10.55 5.49
N ALA A 257 -6.44 11.51 5.40
CA ALA A 257 -6.11 12.92 5.53
C ALA A 257 -5.54 13.28 6.91
N GLN A 258 -6.17 12.81 7.99
CA GLN A 258 -5.71 13.04 9.37
C GLN A 258 -4.37 12.38 9.69
N ALA A 259 -3.92 11.39 8.90
CA ALA A 259 -2.59 10.80 9.10
C ALA A 259 -1.46 11.81 8.86
N VAL A 260 -1.71 12.90 8.11
CA VAL A 260 -0.77 14.03 7.95
C VAL A 260 -0.49 14.73 9.29
N ASP A 261 -1.45 14.78 10.20
CA ASP A 261 -1.26 15.40 11.53
C ASP A 261 -0.34 14.57 12.43
N LEU A 262 -0.25 13.27 12.17
CA LEU A 262 0.62 12.34 12.90
C LEU A 262 2.07 12.34 12.36
N ALA A 263 2.26 12.87 11.15
CA ALA A 263 3.54 12.86 10.45
C ALA A 263 4.57 13.84 11.01
N ALA A 264 5.82 13.39 11.10
CA ALA A 264 6.99 14.23 11.33
C ALA A 264 7.44 14.90 10.02
N ASP A 265 8.44 15.77 10.13
CA ASP A 265 9.12 16.37 8.98
C ASP A 265 9.78 15.27 8.12
N GLY A 266 9.61 15.38 6.80
CA GLY A 266 10.13 14.44 5.81
C GLY A 266 9.46 13.07 5.85
N ALA A 267 8.27 12.95 6.44
CA ALA A 267 7.58 11.67 6.56
C ALA A 267 7.07 11.14 5.22
N ILE A 268 6.91 9.82 5.16
CA ILE A 268 6.24 9.12 4.06
C ILE A 268 4.88 8.63 4.57
N LEU A 269 3.79 8.94 3.86
CA LEU A 269 2.45 8.45 4.12
C LEU A 269 1.96 7.57 2.97
N ASN A 270 1.94 6.26 3.20
CA ASN A 270 1.39 5.27 2.28
C ASN A 270 -0.12 5.10 2.52
N ALA A 271 -0.93 5.65 1.62
CA ALA A 271 -2.39 5.53 1.58
C ALA A 271 -2.82 4.20 0.95
N PHE A 272 -2.56 3.10 1.66
CA PHE A 272 -2.86 1.74 1.25
C PHE A 272 -4.29 1.30 1.63
N ALA A 273 -5.30 2.09 1.25
CA ALA A 273 -6.66 1.96 1.77
C ALA A 273 -7.69 1.43 0.76
N GLY A 274 -7.31 1.15 -0.50
CA GLY A 274 -8.24 0.65 -1.53
C GLY A 274 -9.42 1.60 -1.80
N ILE A 275 -9.16 2.91 -1.75
CA ILE A 275 -10.16 3.97 -1.92
C ILE A 275 -10.36 4.23 -3.42
N PRO A 276 -11.58 4.09 -3.97
CA PRO A 276 -11.81 4.23 -5.41
C PRO A 276 -11.56 5.67 -5.88
N ALA A 277 -11.10 5.82 -7.13
CA ALA A 277 -11.00 7.12 -7.81
C ALA A 277 -12.34 7.86 -7.78
N GLY A 278 -12.30 9.18 -7.65
CA GLY A 278 -13.46 10.02 -7.37
C GLY A 278 -13.81 10.12 -5.89
N THR A 279 -12.95 9.64 -4.99
CA THR A 279 -13.14 9.78 -3.53
C THR A 279 -12.18 10.80 -2.97
N PHE A 280 -12.74 11.87 -2.41
CA PHE A 280 -11.97 13.02 -1.93
C PHE A 280 -11.74 12.97 -0.42
N GLY A 281 -10.62 13.54 0.01
CA GLY A 281 -10.36 13.89 1.40
C GLY A 281 -9.73 15.28 1.52
N ASP A 282 -9.93 15.92 2.66
CA ASP A 282 -9.49 17.29 2.91
C ASP A 282 -8.12 17.29 3.62
N PHE A 283 -7.06 17.64 2.88
CA PHE A 283 -5.69 17.60 3.37
C PHE A 283 -5.19 18.98 3.79
N ASP A 284 -4.40 19.03 4.87
CA ASP A 284 -3.58 20.19 5.22
C ASP A 284 -2.40 20.30 4.23
N MET A 285 -2.65 20.86 3.05
CA MET A 285 -1.64 21.01 2.00
C MET A 285 -0.50 21.97 2.41
N GLN A 286 -0.81 22.99 3.24
CA GLN A 286 0.20 23.87 3.82
C GLN A 286 1.20 23.04 4.65
N GLY A 287 0.69 22.27 5.61
CA GLY A 287 1.51 21.42 6.46
C GLY A 287 2.25 20.32 5.69
N ILE A 288 1.66 19.77 4.62
CA ILE A 288 2.34 18.83 3.71
C ILE A 288 3.59 19.45 3.10
N ILE A 289 3.48 20.67 2.56
CA ILE A 289 4.60 21.35 1.89
C ILE A 289 5.66 21.78 2.90
N GLU A 290 5.26 22.40 4.02
CA GLU A 290 6.19 22.87 5.05
C GLU A 290 7.00 21.74 5.67
N ARG A 291 6.33 20.63 5.98
CA ARG A 291 6.96 19.45 6.59
C ARG A 291 7.49 18.47 5.56
N ARG A 292 7.28 18.68 4.25
CA ARG A 292 7.72 17.78 3.16
C ARG A 292 7.21 16.34 3.35
N ILE A 293 5.90 16.23 3.59
CA ILE A 293 5.25 14.93 3.78
C ILE A 293 4.94 14.35 2.40
N PHE A 294 5.56 13.22 2.07
CA PHE A 294 5.34 12.56 0.80
C PHE A 294 4.18 11.56 0.92
N ILE A 295 3.07 11.84 0.22
CA ILE A 295 1.91 10.95 0.18
C ILE A 295 1.96 10.10 -1.09
N LEU A 296 1.85 8.79 -0.93
CA LEU A 296 1.77 7.85 -2.03
C LEU A 296 0.61 6.89 -1.84
N GLY A 297 0.22 6.27 -2.95
CA GLY A 297 -0.62 5.10 -2.99
C GLY A 297 -0.22 4.29 -4.21
N THR A 298 -0.39 2.97 -4.11
CA THR A 298 -0.02 2.04 -5.17
C THR A 298 -1.03 0.91 -5.23
N SER A 299 -1.41 0.51 -6.44
CA SER A 299 -2.23 -0.67 -6.68
C SER A 299 -1.46 -1.68 -7.51
N GLY A 300 -1.65 -2.97 -7.18
CA GLY A 300 -1.04 -4.10 -7.89
C GLY A 300 0.39 -4.42 -7.47
N SER A 301 0.97 -5.41 -8.15
CA SER A 301 2.35 -5.84 -7.99
C SER A 301 2.91 -6.37 -9.31
N ASP A 302 4.23 -6.33 -9.45
CA ASP A 302 4.94 -6.91 -10.58
C ASP A 302 5.38 -8.35 -10.30
N VAL A 303 5.73 -9.09 -11.36
CA VAL A 303 6.27 -10.46 -11.21
C VAL A 303 7.56 -10.47 -10.37
N SER A 304 8.35 -9.40 -10.42
CA SER A 304 9.52 -9.21 -9.55
C SER A 304 9.18 -9.16 -8.06
N ASP A 305 8.03 -8.58 -7.70
CA ASP A 305 7.56 -8.50 -6.32
C ASP A 305 7.14 -9.88 -5.83
N MET A 306 6.39 -10.61 -6.66
CA MET A 306 6.01 -12.00 -6.39
C MET A 306 7.22 -12.91 -6.21
N ARG A 307 8.26 -12.77 -7.06
CA ARG A 307 9.54 -13.50 -6.92
C ARG A 307 10.28 -13.11 -5.64
N THR A 308 10.20 -11.86 -5.22
CA THR A 308 10.80 -11.39 -3.96
C THR A 308 10.11 -12.01 -2.74
N VAL A 309 8.78 -12.01 -2.73
CA VAL A 309 8.00 -12.68 -1.67
C VAL A 309 8.29 -14.17 -1.64
N LEU A 310 8.30 -14.86 -2.79
CA LEU A 310 8.62 -16.29 -2.86
C LEU A 310 9.97 -16.59 -2.22
N ARG A 311 11.01 -15.84 -2.58
CA ARG A 311 12.35 -16.01 -1.99
C ARG A 311 12.33 -15.82 -0.47
N LYS A 312 11.61 -14.80 0.04
CA LYS A 312 11.46 -14.57 1.48
C LYS A 312 10.76 -15.73 2.19
N ILE A 313 9.79 -16.38 1.55
CA ILE A 313 9.15 -17.60 2.08
C ILE A 313 10.15 -18.75 2.11
N GLU A 314 10.88 -18.99 1.03
CA GLU A 314 11.86 -20.08 0.92
C GLU A 314 13.03 -19.93 1.90
N GLU A 315 13.42 -18.69 2.21
CA GLU A 315 14.44 -18.34 3.22
C GLU A 315 13.89 -18.33 4.66
N GLY A 316 12.57 -18.51 4.85
CA GLY A 316 11.92 -18.47 6.17
C GLY A 316 11.89 -17.08 6.80
N VAL A 317 12.01 -16.01 6.00
CA VAL A 317 11.96 -14.62 6.47
C VAL A 317 10.52 -14.21 6.79
N ILE A 318 9.57 -14.64 5.97
CA ILE A 318 8.13 -14.39 6.16
C ILE A 318 7.34 -15.68 5.97
N ASP A 319 6.20 -15.76 6.65
CA ASP A 319 5.15 -16.73 6.38
C ASP A 319 3.92 -15.97 5.89
N THR A 320 3.52 -16.20 4.64
CA THR A 320 2.39 -15.49 4.04
C THR A 320 1.04 -15.94 4.62
N THR A 321 1.01 -17.12 5.24
CA THR A 321 -0.18 -17.76 5.79
C THR A 321 -0.64 -17.16 7.13
N ILE A 322 0.13 -16.24 7.72
CA ILE A 322 -0.31 -15.51 8.93
C ILE A 322 -1.62 -14.75 8.73
N SER A 323 -1.96 -14.42 7.48
CA SER A 323 -3.20 -13.74 7.11
C SER A 323 -4.34 -14.70 6.75
N LEU A 324 -4.10 -16.02 6.76
CA LEU A 324 -5.08 -17.04 6.41
C LEU A 324 -6.10 -17.16 7.53
N TYR A 325 -7.37 -16.91 7.19
CA TYR A 325 -8.49 -16.98 8.11
C TYR A 325 -9.32 -18.26 7.94
N ALA A 326 -9.50 -18.71 6.71
CA ALA A 326 -10.31 -19.89 6.40
C ALA A 326 -9.79 -20.62 5.17
N VAL A 327 -10.15 -21.90 5.09
CA VAL A 327 -9.94 -22.73 3.90
C VAL A 327 -11.30 -23.19 3.38
N THR A 328 -11.40 -23.42 2.07
CA THR A 328 -12.62 -23.91 1.46
C THR A 328 -12.33 -24.74 0.23
N GLY A 329 -13.29 -25.58 -0.12
CA GLY A 329 -13.38 -26.28 -1.39
C GLY A 329 -14.21 -25.52 -2.40
N MET A 330 -14.59 -26.19 -3.50
CA MET A 330 -15.54 -25.61 -4.45
C MET A 330 -16.95 -25.48 -3.87
N ALA A 331 -17.37 -26.40 -3.00
CA ALA A 331 -18.69 -26.35 -2.34
C ALA A 331 -18.88 -25.09 -1.49
N GLY A 332 -17.85 -24.64 -0.78
CA GLY A 332 -17.90 -23.42 0.03
C GLY A 332 -17.45 -22.14 -0.67
N PHE A 333 -17.23 -22.15 -2.00
CA PHE A 333 -16.71 -20.98 -2.71
C PHE A 333 -17.69 -19.80 -2.71
N ALA A 334 -18.99 -20.06 -2.90
CA ALA A 334 -20.01 -19.00 -2.86
C ALA A 334 -20.07 -18.34 -1.48
N ASP A 335 -20.02 -19.13 -0.41
CA ASP A 335 -19.99 -18.62 0.96
C ASP A 335 -18.72 -17.82 1.25
N ALA A 336 -17.57 -18.25 0.71
CA ALA A 336 -16.32 -17.50 0.82
C ALA A 336 -16.41 -16.11 0.16
N ILE A 337 -16.98 -16.00 -1.04
CA ILE A 337 -17.21 -14.71 -1.70
C ILE A 337 -18.16 -13.83 -0.89
N ASN A 338 -19.27 -14.41 -0.40
CA ASN A 338 -20.21 -13.67 0.45
C ASN A 338 -19.54 -13.17 1.74
N ALA A 339 -18.70 -13.97 2.38
CA ALA A 339 -17.98 -13.57 3.59
C ALA A 339 -17.03 -12.38 3.37
N VAL A 340 -16.41 -12.29 2.19
CA VAL A 340 -15.59 -11.12 1.81
C VAL A 340 -16.48 -9.90 1.55
N MET A 341 -17.55 -10.05 0.77
CA MET A 341 -18.48 -8.96 0.44
C MET A 341 -19.16 -8.37 1.68
N GLU A 342 -19.58 -9.22 2.62
CA GLU A 342 -20.24 -8.82 3.87
C GLU A 342 -19.26 -8.44 4.98
N ARG A 343 -17.95 -8.50 4.72
CA ARG A 343 -16.87 -8.17 5.66
C ARG A 343 -16.92 -9.00 6.95
N THR A 344 -17.32 -10.25 6.85
CA THR A 344 -17.35 -11.21 7.97
C THR A 344 -16.11 -12.10 8.02
N SER A 345 -15.27 -12.08 6.97
CA SER A 345 -13.95 -12.72 7.00
C SER A 345 -12.95 -11.92 7.84
N GLY A 346 -12.30 -12.60 8.80
CA GLY A 346 -11.21 -12.01 9.60
C GLY A 346 -9.88 -11.89 8.85
N GLY A 347 -9.78 -12.47 7.64
CA GLY A 347 -8.56 -12.47 6.85
C GLY A 347 -8.74 -13.01 5.43
N LYS A 348 -7.70 -13.67 4.90
CA LYS A 348 -7.72 -14.28 3.57
C LYS A 348 -8.37 -15.67 3.62
N ILE A 349 -9.09 -16.04 2.56
CA ILE A 349 -9.71 -17.36 2.42
C ILE A 349 -8.99 -18.11 1.29
N MET A 350 -8.44 -19.28 1.59
CA MET A 350 -7.79 -20.13 0.59
C MET A 350 -8.78 -21.11 -0.01
N VAL A 351 -8.85 -21.15 -1.34
CA VAL A 351 -9.66 -22.13 -2.07
C VAL A 351 -8.75 -23.26 -2.53
N PHE A 352 -9.06 -24.48 -2.13
CA PHE A 352 -8.42 -25.70 -2.62
C PHE A 352 -9.39 -26.40 -3.58
N PRO A 353 -9.31 -26.17 -4.91
CA PRO A 353 -10.33 -26.65 -5.85
C PRO A 353 -10.50 -28.17 -5.82
N MET A 354 -9.43 -28.90 -5.54
CA MET A 354 -9.40 -30.37 -5.42
C MET A 354 -10.18 -30.91 -4.21
N LEU A 355 -10.55 -30.08 -3.24
CA LEU A 355 -11.36 -30.46 -2.08
C LEU A 355 -12.84 -30.16 -2.36
N HIS A 356 -13.43 -30.86 -3.34
CA HIS A 356 -14.69 -30.44 -3.97
C HIS A 356 -15.82 -30.17 -2.95
N ASP A 357 -15.92 -31.01 -1.91
CA ASP A 357 -17.00 -30.98 -0.91
C ASP A 357 -16.68 -30.16 0.35
N LEU A 358 -15.47 -29.61 0.48
CA LEU A 358 -15.11 -28.81 1.66
C LEU A 358 -15.89 -27.49 1.65
N GLY A 359 -16.70 -27.28 2.68
CA GLY A 359 -17.36 -26.00 2.94
C GLY A 359 -16.38 -24.93 3.45
N LEU A 360 -16.84 -23.68 3.53
CA LEU A 360 -16.06 -22.61 4.13
C LEU A 360 -15.76 -22.94 5.60
N THR A 361 -14.49 -23.16 5.92
CA THR A 361 -14.05 -23.61 7.24
C THR A 361 -13.03 -22.61 7.80
N PRO A 362 -13.44 -21.70 8.70
CA PRO A 362 -12.53 -20.87 9.47
C PRO A 362 -11.52 -21.72 10.26
N LEU A 363 -10.28 -21.25 10.41
CA LEU A 363 -9.26 -21.96 11.17
C LEU A 363 -9.66 -22.16 12.64
N ALA A 364 -10.44 -21.23 13.20
CA ALA A 364 -10.98 -21.32 14.56
C ALA A 364 -11.98 -22.48 14.73
N ASP A 365 -12.68 -22.87 13.66
CA ASP A 365 -13.68 -23.95 13.67
C ASP A 365 -13.06 -25.31 13.30
N MET A 366 -11.80 -25.31 12.87
CA MET A 366 -11.06 -26.52 12.49
C MET A 366 -11.07 -27.62 13.56
N PRO A 367 -10.96 -27.34 14.88
CA PRO A 367 -11.03 -28.38 15.91
C PRO A 367 -12.34 -29.17 15.92
N GLU A 368 -13.44 -28.59 15.45
CA GLU A 368 -14.75 -29.24 15.38
C GLU A 368 -14.96 -29.96 14.04
N VAL A 369 -14.51 -29.34 12.94
CA VAL A 369 -14.76 -29.83 11.57
C VAL A 369 -13.71 -30.86 11.11
N LEU A 370 -12.42 -30.60 11.37
CA LEU A 370 -11.28 -31.44 10.98
C LEU A 370 -10.23 -31.49 12.11
N PRO A 371 -10.50 -32.22 13.21
CA PRO A 371 -9.65 -32.24 14.40
C PRO A 371 -8.19 -32.64 14.11
N GLU A 372 -7.96 -33.53 13.14
CA GLU A 372 -6.64 -33.96 12.72
C GLU A 372 -5.82 -32.86 12.02
N VAL A 373 -6.49 -31.93 11.33
CA VAL A 373 -5.87 -30.75 10.71
C VAL A 373 -5.59 -29.71 11.80
N ALA A 374 -6.56 -29.47 12.69
CA ALA A 374 -6.42 -28.54 13.80
C ALA A 374 -5.22 -28.86 14.70
N ALA A 375 -4.97 -30.15 14.96
CA ALA A 375 -3.83 -30.62 15.75
C ALA A 375 -2.45 -30.30 15.14
N LYS A 376 -2.41 -29.88 13.86
CA LYS A 376 -1.18 -29.50 13.15
C LYS A 376 -1.00 -27.99 12.99
N LEU A 377 -1.99 -27.18 13.38
CA LEU A 377 -1.86 -25.73 13.40
C LEU A 377 -0.84 -25.31 14.47
N ALA A 378 -0.09 -24.24 14.19
CA ALA A 378 0.86 -23.65 15.13
C ALA A 378 0.22 -22.42 15.77
N ASN A 379 -0.24 -22.53 17.02
CA ASN A 379 -0.95 -21.45 17.72
C ASN A 379 -2.16 -20.91 16.95
N GLY A 380 -2.88 -21.80 16.25
CA GLY A 380 -4.02 -21.44 15.40
C GLY A 380 -3.65 -20.96 13.99
N LEU A 381 -2.36 -20.80 13.69
CA LEU A 381 -1.88 -20.46 12.35
C LEU A 381 -1.68 -21.70 11.49
N TRP A 382 -1.85 -21.50 10.17
CA TRP A 382 -1.66 -22.53 9.17
C TRP A 382 -0.22 -23.02 9.14
N THR A 383 -0.03 -24.30 8.82
CA THR A 383 1.28 -24.92 8.68
C THR A 383 1.28 -25.85 7.48
N LYS A 384 2.47 -26.22 7.00
CA LYS A 384 2.60 -27.23 5.96
C LYS A 384 2.02 -28.57 6.40
N GLU A 385 2.24 -28.95 7.65
CA GLU A 385 1.72 -30.19 8.22
C GLU A 385 0.18 -30.20 8.30
N ALA A 386 -0.44 -29.04 8.57
CA ALA A 386 -1.90 -28.90 8.53
C ALA A 386 -2.42 -29.04 7.11
N GLU A 387 -1.74 -28.45 6.12
CA GLU A 387 -2.10 -28.60 4.71
C GLU A 387 -1.97 -30.05 4.23
N GLU A 388 -0.87 -30.72 4.56
CA GLU A 388 -0.67 -32.13 4.21
C GLU A 388 -1.75 -33.03 4.85
N ALA A 389 -2.12 -32.75 6.09
CA ALA A 389 -3.23 -33.43 6.77
C ALA A 389 -4.57 -33.19 6.06
N LEU A 390 -4.85 -31.94 5.66
CA LEU A 390 -6.06 -31.57 4.93
C LEU A 390 -6.11 -32.29 3.58
N LEU A 391 -5.04 -32.23 2.78
CA LEU A 391 -4.99 -32.84 1.45
C LEU A 391 -5.02 -34.38 1.51
N ALA A 392 -4.61 -34.99 2.62
CA ALA A 392 -4.74 -36.43 2.83
C ALA A 392 -6.19 -36.88 3.02
N THR A 393 -7.11 -35.99 3.40
CA THR A 393 -8.56 -36.30 3.45
C THR A 393 -9.14 -36.52 2.05
N ALA A 394 -8.68 -35.74 1.06
CA ALA A 394 -9.08 -35.82 -0.34
C ALA A 394 -8.68 -37.14 -1.01
N LYS A 395 -7.59 -37.76 -0.54
CA LYS A 395 -7.11 -39.06 -1.05
C LYS A 395 -7.93 -40.24 -0.54
N LYS A 396 -8.78 -40.03 0.47
CA LYS A 396 -9.64 -41.05 1.08
C LYS A 396 -11.09 -41.00 0.60
N ALA A 397 -11.51 -39.85 0.07
CA ALA A 397 -12.76 -39.67 -0.67
C ALA A 397 -12.61 -40.16 -2.11
#